data_AF-A0A4Q1JU21-F1
#
_entry.id   AF-A0A4Q1JU21-F1
#
_cell.length_a   1.000
_cell.length_b   1.000
_cell.length_c   1.000
_cell.angle_alpha   90.00
_cell.angle_beta   90.00
_cell.angle_gamma   90.00
#
_symmetry.space_group_name_H-M   'P 1'
#
loop_
_entity.id
_entity.type
_entity.pdbx_description
1 polymer ?
#
loop_
_entity_poly.entity_id
_entity_poly.type
_entity_poly.pdbx_seq_one_letter_code
_entity_poly.pdbx_strand_id
1 'polypeptide(L)'
;MEAVRGTTTSPAYVKVLLTDKRTAHTFESCVPANLFSGAVHREYGFAYDAAGIAAAERFITANPRHAYSFESPAALANMPWHPFTAELAAASALVVRTPSNALRESVAQGALLQFYVDHPRQRQRMAALACALIDQGLKPAVADMTGRLILRP
;
A
#
# COMPACT_ATOMS: atom_id res chain seq x y z
N MET A 1 5.68 10.69 8.56
CA MET A 1 4.76 9.55 8.36
C MET A 1 3.47 9.80 9.12
N GLU A 2 2.47 10.39 8.46
CA GLU A 2 1.12 10.58 9.02
C GLU A 2 0.18 9.39 8.71
N ALA A 3 0.62 8.50 7.82
CA ALA A 3 -0.15 7.37 7.31
C ALA A 3 -0.38 6.24 8.33
N VAL A 4 0.49 6.08 9.32
CA VAL A 4 0.43 4.96 10.28
C VAL A 4 -0.38 5.32 11.54
N ARG A 5 -0.42 6.61 11.92
CA ARG A 5 -1.07 7.09 13.15
C ARG A 5 -2.60 7.22 13.08
N GLY A 6 -3.19 7.06 11.90
CA GLY A 6 -4.62 7.26 11.73
C GLY A 6 -5.40 6.00 12.10
N THR A 7 -6.22 6.07 13.16
CA THR A 7 -7.45 5.27 13.33
C THR A 7 -8.51 5.71 12.31
N THR A 8 -8.09 6.00 11.08
CA THR A 8 -8.98 6.36 9.99
C THR A 8 -9.57 5.07 9.43
N THR A 9 -10.87 5.11 9.18
CA THR A 9 -11.55 4.03 8.48
C THR A 9 -11.11 3.94 7.00
N SER A 10 -10.36 4.93 6.51
CA SER A 10 -9.80 4.97 5.16
C SER A 10 -8.26 4.91 5.18
N PRO A 11 -7.66 3.72 5.34
CA PRO A 11 -6.22 3.58 5.53
C PRO A 11 -5.45 4.09 4.31
N ALA A 12 -4.41 4.88 4.57
CA ALA A 12 -3.48 5.33 3.54
C ALA A 12 -2.66 4.15 3.00
N TYR A 13 -2.31 4.19 1.73
CA TYR A 13 -1.31 3.29 1.17
C TYR A 13 0.09 3.74 1.55
N VAL A 14 0.97 2.77 1.78
CA VAL A 14 2.41 2.97 1.91
C VAL A 14 3.13 2.15 0.86
N LYS A 15 4.09 2.76 0.17
CA LYS A 15 4.99 2.09 -0.76
C LYS A 15 6.14 1.48 0.03
N VAL A 16 6.38 0.19 -0.18
CA VAL A 16 7.38 -0.60 0.55
C VAL A 16 8.10 -1.55 -0.39
N LEU A 17 9.38 -1.80 -0.10
CA LEU A 17 10.14 -2.91 -0.67
C LEU A 17 10.07 -4.08 0.32
N LEU A 18 9.52 -5.21 -0.10
CA LEU A 18 9.31 -6.37 0.75
C LEU A 18 10.23 -7.52 0.30
N THR A 19 10.89 -8.17 1.24
CA THR A 19 11.68 -9.39 1.00
C THR A 19 11.06 -10.54 1.79
N ASP A 20 10.62 -11.59 1.11
CA ASP A 20 10.32 -12.87 1.75
C ASP A 20 11.61 -13.64 1.99
N LYS A 21 12.02 -13.78 3.25
CA LYS A 21 13.27 -14.47 3.62
C LYS A 21 13.27 -15.95 3.28
N ARG A 22 12.10 -16.59 3.19
CA ARG A 22 12.00 -18.03 2.89
C ARG A 22 12.33 -18.34 1.44
N THR A 23 11.99 -17.42 0.53
CA THR A 23 12.20 -17.56 -0.92
C THR A 23 13.31 -16.68 -1.46
N ALA A 24 13.87 -15.81 -0.62
CA ALA A 24 14.78 -14.71 -0.99
C ALA A 24 14.19 -13.78 -2.07
N HIS A 25 12.88 -13.82 -2.30
CA HIS A 25 12.23 -13.01 -3.29
C HIS A 25 11.96 -11.60 -2.73
N THR A 26 12.45 -10.58 -3.44
CA THR A 26 12.24 -9.18 -3.10
C THR A 26 11.35 -8.54 -4.15
N PHE A 27 10.32 -7.81 -3.72
CA PHE A 27 9.36 -7.17 -4.61
C PHE A 27 8.84 -5.85 -4.02
N GLU A 28 8.49 -4.92 -4.90
CA GLU A 28 7.87 -3.66 -4.53
C GLU A 28 6.35 -3.82 -4.43
N SER A 29 5.73 -3.20 -3.42
CA SER A 29 4.28 -3.15 -3.32
C SER A 29 3.81 -1.89 -2.60
N CYS A 30 2.52 -1.61 -2.78
CA CYS A 30 1.81 -0.62 -2.00
C CYS A 30 0.71 -1.30 -1.21
N VAL A 31 0.79 -1.13 0.11
CA VAL A 31 -0.04 -1.85 1.06
C VAL A 31 -0.82 -0.82 1.89
N PRO A 32 -2.10 -1.05 2.20
CA PRO A 32 -2.80 -0.24 3.20
C PRO A 32 -2.04 -0.26 4.53
N ALA A 33 -1.87 0.90 5.16
CA ALA A 33 -1.02 1.07 6.33
C ALA A 33 -1.43 0.17 7.52
N ASN A 34 -2.73 -0.09 7.68
CA ASN A 34 -3.25 -1.01 8.70
C ASN A 34 -2.84 -2.47 8.44
N LEU A 35 -2.87 -2.91 7.17
CA LEU A 35 -2.43 -4.25 6.79
C LEU A 35 -0.91 -4.40 6.95
N PHE A 36 -0.16 -3.36 6.58
CA PHE A 36 1.29 -3.34 6.81
C PHE A 36 1.63 -3.38 8.31
N SER A 37 0.94 -2.57 9.12
CA SER A 37 1.09 -2.58 10.59
C SER A 37 0.76 -3.96 11.17
N GLY A 38 -0.36 -4.57 10.78
CA GLY A 38 -0.71 -5.93 11.21
C GLY A 38 0.34 -6.99 10.83
N ALA A 39 1.00 -6.84 9.67
CA ALA A 39 2.11 -7.71 9.30
C ALA A 39 3.31 -7.54 10.24
N VAL A 40 3.67 -6.30 10.59
CA VAL A 40 4.76 -6.00 11.53
C VAL A 40 4.46 -6.58 12.92
N HIS A 41 3.22 -6.42 13.42
CA HIS A 41 2.81 -7.04 14.68
C HIS A 41 2.98 -8.56 14.66
N ARG A 42 2.58 -9.22 13.57
CA ARG A 42 2.70 -10.68 13.40
C ARG A 42 4.14 -11.16 13.26
N GLU A 43 5.00 -10.39 12.58
CA GLU A 43 6.40 -10.75 12.35
C GLU A 43 7.22 -10.65 13.64
N TYR A 44 7.04 -9.57 14.40
CA TYR A 44 7.88 -9.26 15.57
C TYR A 44 7.19 -9.58 16.91
N GLY A 45 5.99 -10.14 16.88
CA GLY A 45 5.24 -10.53 18.09
C GLY A 45 4.82 -9.35 18.96
N PHE A 46 4.66 -8.14 18.40
CA PHE A 46 4.19 -6.99 19.16
C PHE A 46 2.72 -7.16 19.54
N ALA A 47 2.39 -6.96 20.83
CA ALA A 47 1.01 -6.99 21.30
C ALA A 47 0.15 -5.92 20.61
N TYR A 48 -1.17 -6.13 20.56
CA TYR A 48 -2.13 -5.15 20.02
C TYR A 48 -2.58 -4.13 21.07
N ASP A 49 -1.77 -3.90 22.10
CA ASP A 49 -1.97 -2.84 23.10
C ASP A 49 -1.23 -1.55 22.71
N ALA A 50 -1.40 -0.50 23.51
CA ALA A 50 -0.78 0.80 23.23
C ALA A 50 0.76 0.73 23.12
N ALA A 51 1.40 -0.13 23.92
CA ALA A 51 2.86 -0.27 23.93
C ALA A 51 3.35 -0.99 22.67
N GLY A 52 2.66 -2.06 22.27
CA GLY A 52 2.96 -2.80 21.05
C GLY A 52 2.67 -2.01 19.79
N ILE A 53 1.59 -1.21 19.76
CA ILE A 53 1.32 -0.26 18.68
C ILE A 53 2.48 0.74 18.54
N ALA A 54 2.91 1.36 19.64
CA ALA A 54 4.04 2.29 19.63
C ALA A 54 5.37 1.60 19.22
N ALA A 55 5.56 0.32 19.55
CA ALA A 55 6.72 -0.45 19.09
C ALA A 55 6.67 -0.70 17.57
N ALA A 56 5.53 -1.13 17.04
CA ALA A 56 5.34 -1.32 15.60
C ALA A 56 5.54 -0.01 14.82
N GLU A 57 4.96 1.10 15.29
CA GLU A 57 5.15 2.42 14.67
C GLU A 57 6.62 2.85 14.66
N ARG A 58 7.34 2.68 15.78
CA ARG A 58 8.77 2.99 15.85
C ARG A 58 9.57 2.13 14.88
N PHE A 59 9.27 0.83 14.79
CA PHE A 59 9.92 -0.07 13.84
C PHE A 59 9.73 0.40 12.39
N ILE A 60 8.49 0.74 12.03
CA ILE A 60 8.14 1.22 10.68
C ILE A 60 8.83 2.56 10.38
N THR A 61 8.76 3.51 11.32
CA THR A 61 9.29 4.87 11.11
C THR A 61 10.81 4.96 11.14
N ALA A 62 11.49 4.03 11.82
CA ALA A 62 12.96 4.00 11.90
C ALA A 62 13.65 3.56 10.60
N ASN A 63 12.90 3.07 9.60
CA ASN A 63 13.44 2.57 8.34
C ASN A 63 13.20 3.56 7.19
N PRO A 64 14.16 4.48 6.91
CA PRO A 64 13.98 5.51 5.89
C PRO A 64 13.94 4.95 4.46
N ARG A 65 14.41 3.72 4.24
CA ARG A 65 14.38 3.06 2.93
C ARG A 65 13.06 2.36 2.66
N HIS A 66 12.17 2.26 3.66
CA HIS A 66 10.91 1.53 3.56
C HIS A 66 11.10 0.09 3.05
N ALA A 67 12.23 -0.52 3.39
CA ALA A 67 12.61 -1.86 2.94
C ALA A 67 12.56 -2.84 4.11
N TYR A 68 11.65 -3.82 4.05
CA TYR A 68 11.34 -4.70 5.16
C TYR A 68 11.47 -6.16 4.72
N SER A 69 12.03 -6.98 5.60
CA SER A 69 12.15 -8.41 5.38
C SER A 69 11.27 -9.16 6.36
N PHE A 70 10.50 -10.11 5.85
CA PHE A 70 9.56 -10.93 6.60
C PHE A 70 9.91 -12.40 6.42
N GLU A 71 9.83 -13.17 7.49
CA GLU A 71 10.00 -14.63 7.48
C GLU A 71 8.68 -15.35 7.78
N SER A 72 7.80 -14.71 8.57
CA SER A 72 6.52 -15.28 8.97
C SER A 72 5.54 -15.32 7.80
N PRO A 73 5.04 -16.51 7.41
CA PRO A 73 3.99 -16.62 6.40
C PRO A 73 2.72 -15.89 6.82
N ALA A 74 2.43 -15.83 8.12
CA ALA A 74 1.27 -15.13 8.65
C ALA A 74 1.40 -13.61 8.50
N ALA A 75 2.62 -13.06 8.59
CA ALA A 75 2.86 -11.65 8.34
C ALA A 75 2.67 -11.30 6.86
N LEU A 76 3.25 -12.10 5.96
CA LEU A 76 3.10 -11.92 4.52
C LEU A 76 1.64 -12.07 4.06
N ALA A 77 0.91 -13.05 4.60
CA ALA A 77 -0.51 -13.25 4.32
C ALA A 77 -1.40 -12.07 4.75
N ASN A 78 -0.93 -11.25 5.70
CA ASN A 78 -1.64 -10.03 6.11
C ASN A 78 -1.53 -8.91 5.06
N MET A 79 -0.66 -9.05 4.05
CA MET A 79 -0.45 -8.08 2.97
C MET A 79 -0.65 -8.71 1.58
N PRO A 80 -1.76 -9.39 1.28
CA PRO A 80 -1.82 -10.35 0.18
C PRO A 80 -1.84 -9.71 -1.23
N TRP A 81 -1.77 -8.39 -1.34
CA TRP A 81 -1.94 -7.66 -2.59
C TRP A 81 -0.57 -7.32 -3.17
N HIS A 82 0.08 -8.33 -3.73
CA HIS A 82 1.36 -8.19 -4.39
C HIS A 82 1.14 -8.01 -5.90
N PRO A 83 1.31 -6.79 -6.45
CA PRO A 83 1.29 -6.61 -7.90
C PRO A 83 2.48 -7.33 -8.54
N PHE A 84 2.26 -7.94 -9.71
CA PHE A 84 3.40 -8.36 -10.54
C PHE A 84 3.93 -7.15 -11.30
N THR A 85 5.13 -7.31 -11.87
CA THR A 85 5.81 -6.31 -12.69
C THR A 85 4.90 -5.75 -13.80
N ALA A 86 4.05 -6.59 -14.39
CA ALA A 86 3.10 -6.15 -15.43
C ALA A 86 2.04 -5.18 -14.92
N GLU A 87 1.50 -5.38 -13.70
CA GLU A 87 0.54 -4.44 -13.11
C GLU A 87 1.21 -3.11 -12.75
N LEU A 88 2.42 -3.16 -12.18
CA LEU A 88 3.21 -1.96 -11.85
C LEU A 88 3.51 -1.13 -13.10
N ALA A 89 3.96 -1.78 -14.18
CA ALA A 89 4.25 -1.13 -15.45
C ALA A 89 2.98 -0.51 -16.06
N ALA A 90 1.85 -1.22 -16.06
CA ALA A 90 0.60 -0.73 -16.60
C ALA A 90 0.05 0.47 -15.81
N ALA A 91 0.13 0.43 -14.47
CA ALA A 91 -0.27 1.52 -13.59
C ALA A 91 0.61 2.77 -13.78
N SER A 92 1.93 2.57 -13.83
CA SER A 92 2.89 3.65 -14.09
C SER A 92 2.63 4.32 -15.44
N ALA A 93 2.48 3.54 -16.51
CA ALA A 93 2.18 4.07 -17.83
C ALA A 93 0.84 4.84 -17.88
N LEU A 94 -0.18 4.38 -17.16
CA LEU A 94 -1.46 5.09 -17.06
C LEU A 94 -1.30 6.45 -16.36
N VAL A 95 -0.60 6.48 -15.23
CA VAL A 95 -0.38 7.69 -14.44
C VAL A 95 0.50 8.70 -15.18
N VAL A 96 1.58 8.26 -15.82
CA VAL A 96 2.48 9.12 -16.61
C VAL A 96 1.78 9.78 -17.81
N ARG A 97 0.84 9.07 -18.45
CA ARG A 97 0.04 9.62 -19.55
C ARG A 97 -1.08 10.56 -19.09
N THR A 98 -1.41 10.53 -17.80
CA THR A 98 -2.42 11.41 -17.24
C THR A 98 -1.75 12.72 -16.80
N PRO A 99 -2.16 13.89 -17.33
CA PRO A 99 -1.58 15.16 -16.92
C PRO A 99 -1.60 15.33 -15.40
N SER A 100 -0.49 15.79 -14.80
CA SER A 100 -0.35 15.84 -13.34
C SER A 100 -1.43 16.69 -12.64
N ASN A 101 -1.89 17.76 -13.30
CA ASN A 101 -3.00 18.59 -12.83
C ASN A 101 -4.36 17.87 -12.89
N ALA A 102 -4.53 16.89 -13.78
CA ALA A 102 -5.74 16.11 -13.95
C ALA A 102 -5.76 14.81 -13.13
N LEU A 103 -4.63 14.37 -12.56
CA LEU A 103 -4.55 13.11 -11.80
C LEU A 103 -5.51 13.08 -10.61
N ARG A 104 -5.56 14.15 -9.82
CA ARG A 104 -6.45 14.22 -8.64
C ARG A 104 -7.92 14.13 -9.04
N GLU A 105 -8.30 14.87 -10.08
CA GLU A 105 -9.65 14.85 -10.63
C GLU A 105 -10.01 13.48 -11.22
N SER A 106 -9.06 12.84 -11.91
CA SER A 106 -9.24 11.50 -12.49
C SER A 106 -9.48 10.42 -11.43
N VAL A 107 -8.88 10.53 -10.24
CA VAL A 107 -9.21 9.67 -9.11
C VAL A 107 -10.60 10.01 -8.58
N ALA A 108 -10.90 11.28 -8.34
CA ALA A 108 -12.16 11.73 -7.75
C ALA A 108 -13.40 11.39 -8.60
N GLN A 109 -13.29 11.52 -9.92
CA GLN A 109 -14.35 11.20 -10.88
C GLN A 109 -14.40 9.70 -11.24
N GLY A 110 -13.47 8.89 -10.73
CA GLY A 110 -13.43 7.46 -11.01
C GLY A 110 -12.93 7.09 -12.41
N ALA A 111 -12.27 7.99 -13.14
CA ALA A 111 -11.65 7.64 -14.41
C ALA A 111 -10.56 6.56 -14.22
N LEU A 112 -9.75 6.68 -13.16
CA LEU A 112 -8.74 5.67 -12.83
C LEU A 112 -9.31 4.41 -12.17
N LEU A 113 -10.58 4.42 -11.73
CA LEU A 113 -11.26 3.23 -11.17
C LEU A 113 -11.35 2.10 -12.20
N GLN A 114 -11.56 2.47 -13.48
CA GLN A 114 -11.66 1.53 -14.60
C GLN A 114 -10.40 0.68 -14.79
N PHE A 115 -9.25 1.15 -14.29
CA PHE A 115 -8.01 0.39 -14.36
C PHE A 115 -8.07 -0.94 -13.61
N TYR A 116 -8.90 -1.07 -12.57
CA TYR A 116 -8.89 -2.23 -11.69
C TYR A 116 -10.26 -2.85 -11.41
N VAL A 117 -11.37 -2.11 -11.50
CA VAL A 117 -12.69 -2.56 -11.01
C VAL A 117 -13.19 -3.88 -11.61
N ASP A 118 -12.97 -4.11 -12.90
CA ASP A 118 -13.47 -5.31 -13.61
C ASP A 118 -12.36 -6.33 -13.92
N HIS A 119 -11.20 -6.21 -13.27
CA HIS A 119 -10.08 -7.10 -13.52
C HIS A 119 -10.05 -8.28 -12.52
N PRO A 120 -9.77 -9.53 -12.96
CA PRO A 120 -9.65 -10.68 -12.03
C PRO A 120 -8.64 -10.49 -10.90
N ARG A 121 -7.66 -9.61 -11.13
CA ARG A 121 -6.60 -9.21 -10.18
C ARG A 121 -6.79 -7.78 -9.66
N GLN A 122 -8.05 -7.43 -9.39
CA GLN A 122 -8.48 -6.10 -8.95
C GLN A 122 -7.58 -5.52 -7.85
N ARG A 123 -7.34 -6.28 -6.78
CA ARG A 123 -6.59 -5.78 -5.61
C ARG A 123 -5.11 -5.53 -5.91
N GLN A 124 -4.49 -6.39 -6.71
CA GLN A 124 -3.11 -6.21 -7.18
C GLN A 124 -2.99 -4.98 -8.08
N ARG A 125 -3.94 -4.77 -9.00
CA ARG A 125 -3.97 -3.56 -9.85
C ARG A 125 -4.23 -2.30 -9.04
N MET A 126 -5.09 -2.37 -8.03
CA MET A 126 -5.31 -1.25 -7.11
C MET A 126 -4.04 -0.90 -6.33
N ALA A 127 -3.31 -1.89 -5.82
CA ALA A 127 -2.00 -1.70 -5.18
C ALA A 127 -0.97 -1.09 -6.16
N ALA A 128 -0.91 -1.58 -7.40
CA ALA A 128 -0.03 -1.02 -8.42
C ALA A 128 -0.37 0.44 -8.75
N LEU A 129 -1.65 0.78 -8.88
CA LEU A 129 -2.11 2.14 -9.10
C LEU A 129 -1.77 3.04 -7.90
N ALA A 130 -1.92 2.54 -6.67
CA ALA A 130 -1.49 3.27 -5.48
C ALA A 130 0.02 3.56 -5.51
N CYS A 131 0.86 2.62 -5.94
CA CYS A 131 2.29 2.87 -6.11
C CYS A 131 2.59 3.96 -7.13
N ALA A 132 1.99 3.87 -8.31
CA ALA A 132 2.18 4.86 -9.34
C ALA A 132 1.74 6.27 -8.89
N LEU A 133 0.65 6.38 -8.11
CA LEU A 133 0.20 7.66 -7.54
C LEU A 133 1.14 8.18 -6.45
N ILE A 134 1.69 7.31 -5.60
CA ILE A 134 2.71 7.69 -4.60
C ILE A 134 3.97 8.23 -5.30
N ASP A 135 4.38 7.61 -6.41
CA ASP A 135 5.53 8.07 -7.20
C ASP A 135 5.31 9.46 -7.82
N GLN A 136 4.06 9.91 -7.97
CA GLN A 136 3.71 11.28 -8.35
C GLN A 136 3.55 12.24 -7.17
N GLY A 137 3.93 11.81 -5.95
CA GLY A 137 3.82 12.62 -4.72
C GLY A 137 2.40 12.71 -4.16
N LEU A 138 1.47 11.85 -4.61
CA LEU A 138 0.11 11.80 -4.08
C LEU A 138 0.00 10.85 -2.87
N LYS A 139 -1.05 11.00 -2.08
CA LYS A 139 -1.32 10.21 -0.88
C LYS A 139 -2.58 9.35 -1.07
N PRO A 140 -2.51 8.23 -1.81
CA PRO A 140 -3.65 7.35 -2.00
C PRO A 140 -4.06 6.67 -0.70
N ALA A 141 -5.35 6.40 -0.58
CA ALA A 141 -5.97 5.66 0.52
C ALA A 141 -7.10 4.77 -0.01
N VAL A 142 -7.58 3.84 0.80
CA VAL A 142 -8.77 3.03 0.49
C VAL A 142 -9.96 3.65 1.19
N ALA A 143 -11.05 3.95 0.48
CA ALA A 143 -12.30 4.40 1.07
C ALA A 143 -13.03 3.26 1.78
N ASP A 144 -13.44 3.48 3.03
CA ASP A 144 -14.07 2.47 3.90
C ASP A 144 -15.30 1.80 3.26
N MET A 145 -16.28 2.61 2.83
CA MET A 145 -17.57 2.09 2.34
C MET A 145 -17.50 1.41 0.97
N THR A 146 -16.54 1.79 0.12
CA THR A 146 -16.51 1.36 -1.28
C THR A 146 -15.30 0.49 -1.62
N GLY A 147 -14.29 0.44 -0.75
CA GLY A 147 -13.01 -0.20 -1.03
C GLY A 147 -12.24 0.45 -2.18
N ARG A 148 -12.66 1.63 -2.67
CA ARG A 148 -12.05 2.30 -3.82
C ARG A 148 -10.85 3.12 -3.42
N LEU A 149 -9.93 3.30 -4.36
CA LEU A 149 -8.81 4.21 -4.19
C LEU A 149 -9.32 5.66 -4.21
N ILE A 150 -8.95 6.41 -3.18
CA ILE A 150 -9.19 7.85 -3.03
C ILE A 150 -7.85 8.55 -2.75
N LEU A 151 -7.82 9.88 -2.83
CA LEU A 151 -6.65 10.67 -2.42
C LEU A 151 -6.95 11.42 -1.13
N ARG A 152 -5.99 11.41 -0.21
CA ARG A 152 -6.01 12.26 0.98
C ARG A 152 -5.49 13.67 0.64
N PRO A 153 -5.86 14.69 1.45
CA PRO A 153 -5.31 16.04 1.32
C PRO A 153 -3.77 16.08 1.28
#